data_AF-A0A352S366-F1
#
_entry.id   AF-A0A352S366-F1
#
_cell.length_a   1.000
_cell.length_b   1.000
_cell.length_c   1.000
_cell.angle_alpha   90.00
_cell.angle_beta   90.00
_cell.angle_gamma   90.00
#
_symmetry.space_group_name_H-M   'P 1'
#
loop_
_entity.id
_entity.type
_entity.pdbx_description
1 polymer ?
#
loop_
_entity_poly.entity_id
_entity_poly.type
_entity_poly.pdbx_seq_one_letter_code
_entity_poly.pdbx_strand_id
1 'polypeptide(L)'
;VFAKMDSEGQRRMAALHAGGTRRTREALEISPNLWAGVGLVRGGAGTALVGDPKTVAARIEEYAALGIDTFVFSGYPHLEEAYRFAELVFPLLSRKARDKLPGQVLSGPFGEVMATGIVPIASQS
;
A
#
# COMPACT_ATOMS: atom_id res chain seq x y z
N VAL A 1 15.50 20.11 3.63
CA VAL A 1 14.90 20.31 2.28
C VAL A 1 13.38 20.43 2.37
N PHE A 2 12.65 19.47 2.96
CA PHE A 2 11.18 19.52 3.07
C PHE A 2 10.59 20.69 3.89
N ALA A 3 11.29 21.19 4.92
CA ALA A 3 10.80 22.33 5.72
C ALA A 3 10.76 23.67 4.95
N LYS A 4 11.39 23.76 3.76
CA LYS A 4 11.38 24.95 2.91
C LYS A 4 10.39 24.83 1.74
N MET A 5 9.61 23.76 1.70
CA MET A 5 8.63 23.52 0.63
C MET A 5 7.25 24.00 1.08
N ASP A 6 6.50 24.60 0.17
CA ASP A 6 5.16 25.16 0.44
C ASP A 6 4.05 24.08 0.54
N SER A 7 4.41 22.80 0.40
CA SER A 7 3.47 21.69 0.50
C SER A 7 3.09 21.40 1.96
N GLU A 8 1.85 21.72 2.32
CA GLU A 8 1.24 21.34 3.60
C GLU A 8 1.35 19.83 3.89
N GLY A 9 1.15 19.00 2.86
CA GLY A 9 1.26 17.55 2.97
C GLY A 9 2.66 17.12 3.38
N GLN A 10 3.69 17.61 2.69
CA GLN A 10 5.07 17.29 3.05
C GLN A 10 5.48 17.87 4.40
N ARG A 11 5.00 19.07 4.76
CA ARG A 11 5.24 19.62 6.11
C ARG A 11 4.68 18.72 7.20
N ARG A 12 3.44 18.24 7.04
CA ARG A 12 2.79 17.32 8.00
C ARG A 12 3.52 15.98 8.09
N MET A 13 3.94 15.43 6.95
CA MET A 13 4.68 14.16 6.93
C MET A 13 6.05 14.28 7.60
N ALA A 14 6.78 15.37 7.35
CA ALA A 14 8.07 15.63 8.00
C ALA A 14 7.92 15.80 9.52
N ALA A 15 6.80 16.32 9.99
CA ALA A 15 6.51 16.48 11.41
C ALA A 15 6.36 15.12 12.14
N LEU A 16 5.93 14.05 11.45
CA LEU A 16 5.75 12.71 12.03
C LEU A 16 7.06 12.13 12.57
N HIS A 17 8.20 12.46 11.93
CA HIS A 17 9.54 12.06 12.38
C HIS A 17 10.36 13.25 12.91
N ALA A 18 9.69 14.31 13.39
CA ALA A 18 10.27 15.52 13.97
C ALA A 18 11.40 16.12 13.12
N GLY A 19 11.18 16.22 11.80
CA GLY A 19 12.17 16.76 10.86
C GLY A 19 13.44 15.90 10.73
N GLY A 20 13.41 14.65 11.19
CA GLY A 20 14.52 13.70 11.11
C GLY A 20 15.39 13.65 12.36
N THR A 21 14.95 14.28 13.46
CA THR A 21 15.63 14.23 14.77
C THR A 21 15.34 12.93 15.52
N ARG A 22 14.15 12.33 15.32
CA ARG A 22 13.83 10.99 15.86
C ARG A 22 14.49 9.91 15.02
N ARG A 23 15.14 8.95 15.70
CA ARG A 23 15.92 7.88 15.04
C ARG A 23 15.64 6.48 15.59
N THR A 24 15.07 6.36 16.78
CA THR A 24 14.74 5.04 17.34
C THR A 24 13.43 4.52 16.76
N ARG A 25 13.27 3.20 16.74
CA ARG A 25 12.06 2.54 16.24
C ARG A 25 10.83 3.05 16.99
N GLU A 26 10.91 3.12 18.32
CA GLU A 26 9.85 3.50 19.23
C GLU A 26 9.45 4.97 19.03
N ALA A 27 10.44 5.86 18.84
CA ALA A 27 10.16 7.27 18.60
C ALA A 27 9.51 7.53 17.23
N LEU A 28 9.64 6.60 16.29
CA LEU A 28 9.08 6.70 14.95
C LEU A 28 7.73 5.98 14.81
N GLU A 29 7.27 5.27 15.84
CA GLU A 29 5.93 4.71 15.89
C GLU A 29 4.93 5.80 16.33
N ILE A 30 4.11 6.27 15.40
CA ILE A 30 3.19 7.39 15.63
C ILE A 30 1.78 6.94 16.04
N SER A 31 1.49 5.65 15.85
CA SER A 31 0.29 4.92 16.25
C SER A 31 0.64 3.43 16.21
N PRO A 32 -0.05 2.54 16.95
CA PRO A 32 0.28 1.12 16.97
C PRO A 32 0.40 0.52 15.55
N ASN A 33 1.59 0.03 15.20
CA ASN A 33 1.92 -0.55 13.88
C ASN A 33 1.93 0.45 12.71
N LEU A 34 1.93 1.76 12.98
CA LEU A 34 2.09 2.82 11.99
C LEU A 34 3.40 3.56 12.24
N TRP A 35 4.38 3.32 11.37
CA TRP A 35 5.76 3.72 11.57
C TRP A 35 6.21 4.77 10.55
N ALA A 36 6.68 5.92 11.04
CA ALA A 36 7.08 7.08 10.24
C ALA A 36 8.53 7.03 9.73
N GLY A 37 9.29 5.97 10.04
CA GLY A 37 10.71 5.91 9.71
C GLY A 37 11.01 5.76 8.21
N VAL A 38 10.06 5.26 7.41
CA VAL A 38 10.21 5.23 5.95
C VAL A 38 10.38 6.64 5.36
N GLY A 39 9.78 7.65 5.99
CA GLY A 39 9.90 9.06 5.60
C GLY A 39 11.29 9.68 5.84
N LEU A 40 12.18 9.01 6.59
CA LEU A 40 13.54 9.50 6.83
C LEU A 40 14.46 9.34 5.61
N VAL A 41 14.18 8.36 4.75
CA VAL A 41 15.13 7.89 3.72
C VAL A 41 14.56 7.96 2.31
N ARG A 42 13.25 8.15 2.15
CA ARG A 42 12.59 8.12 0.84
C ARG A 42 11.59 9.27 0.69
N GLY A 43 11.55 9.86 -0.50
CA GLY A 43 10.40 10.68 -0.93
C GLY A 43 9.21 9.80 -1.31
N GLY A 44 7.99 10.19 -0.90
CA GLY A 44 6.76 9.43 -1.15
C GLY A 44 5.93 9.32 0.12
N ALA A 45 5.31 8.15 0.37
CA ALA A 45 4.60 7.87 1.60
C ALA A 45 5.54 7.97 2.82
N GLY A 46 5.09 8.68 3.85
CA GLY A 46 5.89 9.03 5.03
C GLY A 46 5.70 8.06 6.19
N THR A 47 4.83 7.07 6.01
CA THR A 47 4.46 6.08 7.02
C THR A 47 4.30 4.71 6.40
N ALA A 48 4.58 3.66 7.17
CA ALA A 48 4.39 2.27 6.80
C ALA A 48 3.54 1.54 7.86
N LEU A 49 2.68 0.62 7.41
CA LEU A 49 2.06 -0.37 8.29
C LEU A 49 3.08 -1.50 8.54
N VAL A 50 3.43 -1.74 9.81
CA VAL A 50 4.50 -2.68 10.18
C VAL A 50 3.99 -3.67 11.22
N GLY A 51 3.99 -4.96 10.88
CA GLY A 51 3.56 -6.04 11.77
C GLY A 51 3.45 -7.36 11.01
N ASP A 52 2.87 -8.37 11.67
CA ASP A 52 2.47 -9.60 10.99
C ASP A 52 1.30 -9.35 10.01
N PRO A 53 1.01 -10.30 9.08
CA PRO A 53 -0.03 -10.10 8.08
C PRO A 53 -1.44 -9.84 8.64
N LYS A 54 -1.79 -10.45 9.78
CA LYS A 54 -3.11 -10.24 10.43
C LYS A 54 -3.19 -8.85 11.02
N THR A 55 -2.12 -8.40 11.66
CA THR A 55 -2.01 -7.05 12.20
C THR A 55 -2.12 -6.00 11.08
N VAL A 56 -1.45 -6.21 9.95
CA VAL A 56 -1.54 -5.31 8.79
C VAL A 56 -2.96 -5.32 8.21
N ALA A 57 -3.58 -6.48 8.01
CA ALA A 57 -4.95 -6.58 7.53
C ALA A 57 -5.95 -5.85 8.45
N ALA A 58 -5.81 -6.00 9.76
CA ALA A 58 -6.64 -5.30 10.74
C ALA A 58 -6.52 -3.77 10.61
N ARG A 59 -5.30 -3.24 10.43
CA ARG A 59 -5.10 -1.80 10.21
C ARG A 59 -5.70 -1.29 8.90
N ILE A 60 -5.69 -2.11 7.85
CA ILE A 60 -6.34 -1.77 6.57
C ILE A 60 -7.87 -1.69 6.76
N GLU A 61 -8.45 -2.65 7.46
CA GLU A 61 -9.90 -2.67 7.75
C GLU A 61 -10.32 -1.50 8.67
N GLU A 62 -9.47 -1.07 9.62
CA GLU A 62 -9.70 0.15 10.40
C GLU A 62 -9.80 1.39 9.51
N TYR A 63 -8.90 1.56 8.54
CA TYR A 63 -9.00 2.64 7.56
C TYR A 63 -10.23 2.49 6.65
N ALA A 64 -10.56 1.27 6.24
CA ALA A 64 -11.73 1.00 5.41
C ALA A 64 -13.05 1.33 6.12
N ALA A 65 -13.12 1.08 7.43
CA ALA A 65 -14.25 1.45 8.27
C ALA A 65 -14.46 2.97 8.37
N LEU A 66 -13.41 3.77 8.16
CA LEU A 66 -13.49 5.23 8.04
C LEU A 66 -13.95 5.71 6.66
N GLY A 67 -14.24 4.79 5.73
CA GLY A 67 -14.71 5.10 4.38
C GLY A 67 -13.59 5.18 3.33
N ILE A 68 -12.35 4.83 3.67
CA ILE A 68 -11.26 4.76 2.69
C ILE A 68 -11.41 3.47 1.88
N ASP A 69 -11.69 3.60 0.58
CA ASP A 69 -11.95 2.45 -0.29
C ASP A 69 -10.78 2.07 -1.21
N THR A 70 -9.77 2.94 -1.28
CA THR A 70 -8.64 2.83 -2.21
C THR A 70 -7.34 3.04 -1.46
N PHE A 71 -6.41 2.10 -1.63
CA PHE A 71 -5.13 2.09 -0.94
C PHE A 71 -3.99 2.03 -1.95
N VAL A 72 -3.07 2.99 -1.87
CA VAL A 72 -1.84 3.01 -2.68
C VAL A 72 -0.70 2.57 -1.79
N PHE A 73 -0.27 1.32 -1.95
CA PHE A 73 0.84 0.74 -1.19
C PHE A 73 2.14 0.69 -2.00
N SER A 74 3.25 0.64 -1.28
CA SER A 74 4.57 0.35 -1.82
C SER A 74 5.40 -0.38 -0.77
N GLY A 75 6.26 -1.30 -1.19
CA GLY A 75 7.22 -2.00 -0.33
C GLY A 75 8.60 -2.04 -0.96
N TYR A 76 9.60 -2.45 -0.16
CA TYR A 76 10.98 -2.62 -0.62
C TYR A 76 11.53 -4.03 -0.41
N PRO A 77 12.10 -4.66 -1.46
CA PRO A 77 12.03 -4.26 -2.87
C PRO A 77 10.62 -4.46 -3.45
N HIS A 78 10.22 -3.66 -4.45
CA HIS A 78 8.81 -3.54 -4.84
C HIS A 78 8.19 -4.84 -5.37
N LEU A 79 8.96 -5.66 -6.10
CA LEU A 79 8.45 -6.88 -6.71
C LEU A 79 8.12 -7.93 -5.64
N GLU A 80 9.10 -8.26 -4.82
CA GLU A 80 9.01 -9.24 -3.75
C GLU A 80 7.94 -8.85 -2.74
N GLU A 81 7.83 -7.56 -2.42
CA GLU A 81 6.82 -7.05 -1.49
C GLU A 81 5.42 -7.07 -2.07
N ALA A 82 5.26 -6.91 -3.40
CA ALA A 82 3.97 -7.09 -4.05
C ALA A 82 3.49 -8.54 -3.92
N TYR A 83 4.37 -9.52 -4.16
CA TYR A 83 4.07 -10.94 -3.94
C TYR A 83 3.78 -11.23 -2.47
N ARG A 84 4.64 -10.79 -1.54
CA ARG A 84 4.44 -11.00 -0.10
C ARG A 84 3.11 -10.44 0.39
N PHE A 85 2.72 -9.26 -0.07
CA PHE A 85 1.43 -8.66 0.30
C PHE A 85 0.26 -9.45 -0.28
N ALA A 86 0.35 -9.84 -1.55
CA ALA A 86 -0.68 -10.63 -2.21
C ALA A 86 -0.87 -12.02 -1.56
N GLU A 87 0.22 -12.69 -1.20
CA GLU A 87 0.20 -14.03 -0.61
C GLU A 87 -0.25 -14.01 0.85
N LEU A 88 0.17 -13.01 1.63
CA LEU A 88 -0.01 -13.02 3.08
C LEU A 88 -1.18 -12.15 3.56
N VAL A 89 -1.47 -11.04 2.88
CA VAL A 89 -2.46 -10.05 3.36
C VAL A 89 -3.77 -10.15 2.59
N PHE A 90 -3.77 -10.26 1.26
CA PHE A 90 -5.02 -10.36 0.50
C PHE A 90 -5.99 -11.44 0.99
N PRO A 91 -5.56 -12.67 1.38
CA PRO A 91 -6.47 -13.69 1.88
C PRO A 91 -7.17 -13.30 3.19
N LEU A 92 -6.60 -12.37 3.95
CA LEU A 92 -7.09 -11.92 5.25
C LEU A 92 -8.07 -10.74 5.15
N LEU A 93 -8.18 -10.10 3.98
CA LEU A 93 -9.10 -8.99 3.77
C LEU A 93 -10.56 -9.47 3.69
N SER A 94 -11.50 -8.58 3.98
CA SER A 94 -12.93 -8.84 3.83
C SER A 94 -13.28 -9.34 2.42
N ARG A 95 -14.37 -10.14 2.29
CA ARG A 95 -14.82 -10.64 0.98
C ARG A 95 -15.05 -9.50 -0.01
N LYS A 96 -15.73 -8.43 0.45
CA LYS A 96 -15.98 -7.22 -0.34
C LYS A 96 -14.69 -6.57 -0.87
N ALA A 97 -13.63 -6.53 -0.07
CA ALA A 97 -12.34 -6.01 -0.52
C ALA A 97 -11.68 -6.95 -1.54
N ARG A 98 -11.73 -8.27 -1.29
CA ARG A 98 -11.19 -9.29 -2.22
C ARG A 98 -11.88 -9.31 -3.57
N ASP A 99 -13.19 -9.09 -3.63
CA ASP A 99 -13.96 -9.05 -4.89
C ASP A 99 -13.52 -7.90 -5.81
N LYS A 100 -12.88 -6.86 -5.24
CA LYS A 100 -12.33 -5.72 -5.98
C LYS A 100 -10.86 -5.90 -6.38
N LEU A 101 -10.19 -6.95 -5.91
CA LEU A 101 -8.77 -7.15 -6.24
C LEU A 101 -8.62 -7.50 -7.72
N PRO A 102 -7.66 -6.89 -8.44
CA PRO A 102 -7.37 -7.26 -9.81
C PRO A 102 -6.85 -8.69 -9.83
N GLY A 103 -7.41 -9.53 -10.71
CA GLY A 103 -7.04 -10.94 -10.79
C GLY A 103 -8.19 -11.93 -10.62
N GLN A 104 -9.43 -11.58 -11.02
CA GLN A 104 -10.30 -12.63 -11.52
C GLN A 104 -9.48 -13.44 -12.53
N VAL A 105 -9.30 -14.72 -12.24
CA VAL A 105 -8.52 -15.63 -13.07
C VAL A 105 -9.08 -15.54 -14.48
N LEU A 106 -8.33 -14.91 -15.39
CA LEU A 106 -8.61 -15.00 -16.80
C LEU A 106 -8.33 -16.45 -17.18
N SER A 107 -9.33 -17.33 -17.12
CA SER A 107 -9.24 -18.71 -17.64
C SER A 107 -9.36 -18.73 -19.17
N GLY A 108 -8.75 -17.76 -19.84
CA GLY A 108 -8.68 -17.60 -21.29
C GLY A 108 -7.30 -17.97 -21.82
N PRO A 109 -7.15 -18.17 -23.15
CA PRO A 109 -5.93 -18.70 -23.74
C PRO A 109 -4.73 -17.80 -23.41
N PHE A 110 -3.71 -18.38 -22.78
CA PHE A 110 -2.46 -17.71 -22.45
C PHE A 110 -1.74 -17.30 -23.74
N GLY A 111 -1.55 -16.00 -23.94
CA GLY A 111 -0.79 -15.48 -25.09
C GLY A 111 -1.09 -14.04 -25.47
N GLU A 112 -2.25 -13.50 -25.10
CA GLU A 112 -2.64 -12.14 -25.50
C GLU A 112 -3.31 -11.41 -24.34
N VAL A 113 -2.51 -10.81 -23.46
CA VAL A 113 -2.98 -9.78 -22.53
C VAL A 113 -2.21 -8.50 -22.85
N MET A 114 -2.77 -7.68 -23.73
CA MET A 114 -2.35 -6.29 -23.88
C MET A 114 -2.87 -5.50 -22.67
N ALA A 115 -2.06 -4.55 -22.21
CA ALA A 115 -2.08 -3.88 -20.90
C ALA A 115 -3.38 -3.20 -20.40
N THR A 116 -4.54 -3.45 -21.00
CA THR A 116 -5.80 -2.76 -20.68
C THR A 116 -7.02 -3.69 -20.53
N GLY A 117 -6.86 -5.01 -20.38
CA GLY A 117 -8.00 -5.90 -20.05
C GLY A 117 -9.16 -5.90 -21.05
N ILE A 118 -8.97 -5.32 -22.25
CA ILE A 118 -9.93 -5.35 -23.34
C ILE A 118 -9.69 -6.66 -24.08
N VAL A 119 -10.64 -7.59 -23.95
CA VAL A 119 -10.65 -8.84 -24.72
C VAL A 119 -11.13 -8.50 -26.14
N PRO A 120 -10.41 -8.88 -27.20
CA PRO A 120 -10.91 -8.73 -28.56
C PRO A 120 -12.22 -9.51 -28.72
N ILE A 121 -13.21 -8.90 -29.37
CA ILE A 121 -14.44 -9.61 -29.74
C ILE A 121 -14.02 -10.68 -30.75
N ALA A 122 -14.24 -11.95 -30.43
CA ALA A 122 -13.90 -13.06 -31.32
C ALA A 122 -14.56 -12.85 -32.68
N SER A 123 -13.74 -12.88 -33.75
CA SER A 123 -14.22 -12.85 -35.12
C SER A 123 -15.10 -14.08 -35.33
N GLN A 124 -16.39 -13.88 -35.57
CA GLN A 124 -17.24 -14.95 -36.09
C GLN A 124 -16.88 -15.13 -37.57
N SER A 125 -16.18 -16.21 -37.86
CA SER A 125 -15.90 -16.68 -39.22
C SER A 125 -16.30 -18.14 -39.31
#